data_AF-A0A920PBC8-F1
#
_entry.id   AF-A0A920PBC8-F1
#
_cell.length_a   1.000
_cell.length_b   1.000
_cell.length_c   1.000
_cell.angle_alpha   90.00
_cell.angle_beta   90.00
_cell.angle_gamma   90.00
#
_symmetry.space_group_name_H-M   'P 1'
#
loop_
_entity.id
_entity.type
_entity.pdbx_description
1 polymer ?
#
loop_
_entity_poly.entity_id
_entity_poly.type
_entity_poly.pdbx_seq_one_letter_code
_entity_poly.pdbx_strand_id
1 'polypeptide(L)'
;MTFLNNKTGKAEGEPILLMACQNKGFEPVEGALVEIWQACSTGKYNHPSDSNKARLDPNFQYWGKAVTNEKGLYAFKTINRFVSCKLVLD
;
A
#
# COMPACT_ATOMS: atom_id res chain seq x y z
N MET A 1 2.78 2.97 -3.27
CA MET A 1 2.23 4.00 -4.17
C MET A 1 3.38 4.82 -4.70
N THR A 2 3.45 5.07 -6.00
CA THR A 2 4.60 5.78 -6.62
C THR A 2 4.27 7.13 -7.21
N PHE A 3 2.97 7.49 -7.25
CA PHE A 3 2.49 8.73 -7.84
C PHE A 3 1.57 9.43 -6.85
N LEU A 4 1.98 10.62 -6.44
CA LEU A 4 1.17 11.57 -5.71
C LEU A 4 0.61 12.55 -6.73
N ASN A 5 -0.70 12.78 -6.72
CA ASN A 5 -1.30 13.83 -7.56
C ASN A 5 -0.54 15.15 -7.32
N ASN A 6 -0.22 15.86 -8.40
CA ASN A 6 0.54 17.11 -8.39
C ASN A 6 2.01 17.02 -7.94
N LYS A 7 2.64 15.83 -7.98
CA LYS A 7 4.10 15.70 -7.86
C LYS A 7 4.71 15.11 -9.12
N THR A 8 5.78 15.75 -9.61
CA THR A 8 6.54 15.30 -10.79
C THR A 8 7.59 14.24 -10.44
N GLY A 9 7.87 14.02 -9.15
CA GLY A 9 8.83 13.03 -8.65
C GLY A 9 8.24 11.64 -8.51
N LYS A 10 9.10 10.61 -8.65
CA LYS A 10 8.79 9.20 -8.41
C LYS A 10 9.31 8.80 -7.03
N ALA A 11 8.56 7.95 -6.32
CA ALA A 11 9.07 7.34 -5.10
C ALA A 11 10.32 6.48 -5.40
N GLU A 12 11.27 6.53 -4.48
CA GLU A 12 12.52 5.80 -4.55
C GLU A 12 12.33 4.32 -4.18
N GLY A 13 13.15 3.46 -4.80
CA GLY A 13 13.13 2.01 -4.58
C GLY A 13 12.55 1.22 -5.75
N GLU A 14 12.43 -0.09 -5.55
CA GLU A 14 11.94 -1.03 -6.54
C GLU A 14 10.40 -1.03 -6.59
N PRO A 15 9.78 -0.65 -7.73
CA PRO A 15 8.34 -0.74 -7.87
C PRO A 15 7.86 -2.19 -7.93
N ILE A 16 6.85 -2.52 -7.14
CA ILE A 16 6.18 -3.82 -7.14
C ILE A 16 4.68 -3.65 -7.31
N LEU A 17 4.03 -4.71 -7.77
CA LEU A 17 2.57 -4.81 -7.77
C LEU A 17 2.16 -5.74 -6.63
N LEU A 18 1.56 -5.17 -5.58
CA LEU A 18 0.96 -5.93 -4.49
C LEU A 18 -0.47 -6.31 -4.92
N MET A 19 -0.76 -7.60 -5.00
CA MET A 19 -2.07 -8.10 -5.42
C MET A 19 -2.61 -9.09 -4.38
N ALA A 20 -3.93 -9.21 -4.32
CA ALA A 20 -4.56 -10.33 -3.62
C ALA A 20 -4.12 -11.66 -4.26
N CYS A 21 -3.64 -12.60 -3.45
CA CYS A 21 -3.54 -14.01 -3.83
C CYS A 21 -4.63 -14.76 -3.07
N GLN A 22 -5.61 -15.32 -3.78
CA GLN A 22 -6.62 -16.16 -3.14
C GLN A 22 -5.98 -17.50 -2.76
N ASN A 23 -5.87 -17.76 -1.45
CA ASN A 23 -5.61 -19.12 -0.96
C ASN A 23 -6.93 -19.90 -0.93
N LYS A 24 -6.88 -21.20 -1.23
CA LYS A 24 -8.06 -22.09 -1.22
C LYS A 24 -8.77 -22.01 0.14
N GLY A 25 -10.05 -21.64 0.14
CA GLY A 25 -10.92 -21.61 1.32
C GLY A 25 -11.47 -20.25 1.72
N PHE A 26 -11.10 -19.17 1.03
CA PHE A 26 -11.73 -17.86 1.23
C PHE A 26 -12.78 -17.58 0.16
N GLU A 27 -13.99 -17.26 0.60
CA GLU A 27 -15.03 -16.73 -0.29
C GLU A 27 -14.66 -15.32 -0.76
N PRO A 28 -14.81 -15.00 -2.05
CA PRO A 28 -14.62 -13.65 -2.55
C PRO A 28 -15.53 -12.66 -1.83
N VAL A 29 -14.96 -11.54 -1.40
CA VAL A 29 -15.76 -10.41 -0.88
C VAL A 29 -15.70 -9.30 -1.91
N GLU A 30 -16.82 -9.04 -2.57
CA GLU A 30 -17.01 -7.90 -3.47
C GLU A 30 -17.26 -6.62 -2.67
N GLY A 31 -16.74 -5.48 -3.16
CA GLY A 31 -17.05 -4.17 -2.58
C GLY A 31 -16.34 -3.85 -1.26
N ALA A 32 -15.48 -4.73 -0.76
CA ALA A 32 -14.72 -4.50 0.46
C ALA A 32 -13.68 -3.39 0.26
N LEU A 33 -13.56 -2.51 1.25
CA LEU A 33 -12.52 -1.49 1.28
C LEU A 33 -11.23 -2.08 1.85
N VAL A 34 -10.17 -2.08 1.05
CA VAL A 34 -8.82 -2.47 1.46
C VAL A 34 -8.00 -1.23 1.72
N GLU A 35 -7.47 -1.10 2.93
CA GLU A 35 -6.56 -0.01 3.33
C GLU A 35 -5.16 -0.57 3.61
N ILE A 36 -4.12 0.05 3.03
CA ILE A 36 -2.73 -0.31 3.31
C ILE A 36 -1.95 0.87 3.92
N TRP A 37 -1.03 0.55 4.81
CA TRP A 37 -0.04 1.47 5.40
C TRP A 37 1.35 0.87 5.21
N GLN A 38 2.30 1.69 4.77
CA GLN A 38 3.62 1.19 4.38
C GLN A 38 4.73 2.20 4.66
N ALA A 39 5.89 1.70 5.11
CA ALA A 39 7.13 2.47 5.09
C ALA A 39 7.65 2.69 3.65
N CYS A 40 8.37 3.80 3.43
CA CYS A 40 9.06 4.03 2.17
C CYS A 40 10.34 3.17 2.04
N SER A 41 11.06 3.29 0.92
CA SER A 41 12.31 2.56 0.63
C SER A 41 13.46 2.79 1.62
N THR A 42 13.32 3.67 2.60
CA THR A 42 14.31 3.81 3.68
C THR A 42 13.89 3.08 4.95
N GLY A 43 12.69 2.49 4.98
CA GLY A 43 12.09 1.87 6.16
C GLY A 43 11.40 2.86 7.09
N LYS A 44 11.27 4.14 6.69
CA LYS A 44 10.57 5.16 7.46
C LYS A 44 9.06 5.13 7.21
N TYR A 45 8.26 5.15 8.26
CA TYR A 45 6.82 5.49 8.18
C TYR A 45 6.63 7.00 8.31
N ASN A 46 5.65 7.54 7.59
CA ASN A 46 5.21 8.93 7.81
C ASN A 46 4.25 9.00 9.00
N HIS A 47 4.77 8.70 10.19
CA HIS A 47 4.01 8.68 11.43
C HIS A 47 4.82 9.31 12.58
N PRO A 48 4.23 10.19 13.42
CA PRO A 48 4.95 10.87 14.50
C PRO A 48 5.61 9.92 15.52
N SER A 49 5.00 8.78 15.79
CA SER A 49 5.52 7.79 16.75
C SER A 49 6.58 6.85 16.16
N ASP A 50 6.89 6.94 14.87
CA ASP A 50 8.00 6.17 14.31
C ASP A 50 9.32 6.84 14.71
N SER A 51 10.10 6.18 15.56
CA SER A 51 11.40 6.66 16.07
C SER A 51 12.58 6.42 15.11
N ASN A 52 12.35 5.76 13.97
CA ASN A 52 13.37 5.54 12.95
C ASN A 52 13.91 6.89 12.43
N LYS A 53 15.24 7.06 12.43
CA LYS A 53 15.93 8.29 11.96
C LYS A 53 16.12 8.34 10.43
N ALA A 54 15.70 7.30 9.71
CA ALA A 54 15.75 7.27 8.26
C ALA A 54 14.95 8.43 7.63
N ARG A 55 15.38 8.92 6.46
CA ARG A 55 14.68 10.02 5.77
C ARG A 55 13.32 9.60 5.25
N LEU A 56 12.38 10.53 5.22
CA LEU A 56 11.15 10.40 4.43
C LEU A 56 11.48 10.50 2.94
N ASP A 57 10.67 9.82 2.13
CA ASP A 57 10.59 9.97 0.69
C ASP A 57 9.40 10.90 0.39
N PRO A 58 9.65 12.14 -0.07
CA PRO A 58 8.58 13.09 -0.33
C PRO A 58 7.67 12.68 -1.48
N ASN A 59 8.07 11.69 -2.30
CA ASN A 59 7.29 11.20 -3.44
C ASN A 59 6.54 9.89 -3.13
N PHE A 60 6.67 9.35 -1.91
CA PHE A 60 5.92 8.16 -1.48
C PHE A 60 4.65 8.55 -0.71
N GLN A 61 3.52 7.88 -0.98
CA GLN A 61 2.23 8.22 -0.35
C GLN A 61 2.05 7.68 1.07
N TYR A 62 2.77 6.63 1.44
CA TYR A 62 2.68 5.92 2.74
C TYR A 62 1.36 5.19 3.05
N TRP A 63 0.30 5.45 2.30
CA TRP A 63 -0.99 4.75 2.41
C TRP A 63 -1.69 4.55 1.06
N GLY A 64 -2.63 3.62 1.00
CA GLY A 64 -3.44 3.37 -0.20
C GLY A 64 -4.81 2.78 0.14
N LYS A 65 -5.77 3.01 -0.75
CA LYS A 65 -7.11 2.41 -0.70
C LYS A 65 -7.46 1.74 -2.02
N ALA A 66 -8.12 0.60 -1.97
CA ALA A 66 -8.69 -0.08 -3.13
C ALA A 66 -10.01 -0.73 -2.72
N VAL A 67 -10.94 -0.85 -3.67
CA VAL A 67 -12.17 -1.61 -3.47
C VAL A 67 -12.03 -2.93 -4.21
N THR A 68 -12.42 -4.03 -3.57
CA THR A 68 -12.37 -5.34 -4.21
C THR A 68 -13.43 -5.48 -5.30
N ASN A 69 -13.06 -6.15 -6.40
CA ASN A 69 -14.00 -6.47 -7.47
C ASN A 69 -14.87 -7.70 -7.14
N GLU A 70 -15.68 -8.16 -8.08
CA GLU A 70 -16.59 -9.32 -7.96
C GLU A 70 -15.87 -10.64 -7.65
N LYS A 71 -14.56 -10.71 -7.90
CA LYS A 71 -13.69 -11.84 -7.58
C LYS A 71 -12.91 -11.63 -6.28
N GLY A 72 -13.21 -10.59 -5.49
CA GLY A 72 -12.47 -10.24 -4.28
C GLY A 72 -11.04 -9.76 -4.53
N LEU A 73 -10.69 -9.40 -5.78
CA LEU A 73 -9.34 -9.01 -6.17
C LEU A 73 -9.13 -7.51 -5.97
N TYR A 74 -7.91 -7.16 -5.57
CA TYR A 74 -7.42 -5.79 -5.47
C TYR A 74 -5.93 -5.74 -5.84
N ALA A 75 -5.45 -4.55 -6.21
CA ALA A 75 -4.03 -4.34 -6.51
C ALA A 75 -3.55 -2.94 -6.10
N PHE A 76 -2.28 -2.86 -5.69
CA PHE A 76 -1.58 -1.62 -5.39
C PHE A 76 -0.22 -1.61 -6.08
N LYS A 77 0.08 -0.54 -6.83
CA LYS A 77 1.45 -0.27 -7.28
C LYS A 77 2.23 0.37 -6.15
N THR A 78 3.22 -0.32 -5.60
CA THR A 78 4.01 0.17 -4.46
C THR A 78 5.51 -0.02 -4.60
N ILE A 79 6.27 0.27 -3.55
CA ILE A 79 7.71 0.06 -3.47
C ILE A 79 7.98 -1.16 -2.59
N ASN A 80 8.95 -2.00 -2.96
CA ASN A 80 9.31 -3.22 -2.26
C ASN A 80 9.77 -2.97 -0.81
N ARG A 81 8.84 -3.09 0.17
CA ARG A 81 9.05 -2.98 1.63
C ARG A 81 7.91 -3.65 2.41
N PHE A 82 8.07 -3.76 3.74
CA PHE A 82 7.04 -4.26 4.65
C PHE A 82 5.75 -3.43 4.54
N VAL A 83 4.65 -4.11 4.21
CA VAL A 83 3.30 -3.53 4.07
C VAL A 83 2.40 -4.07 5.18
N SER A 84 1.72 -3.18 5.88
CA SER A 84 0.60 -3.53 6.74
C SER A 84 -0.71 -3.32 5.97
N CYS A 85 -1.62 -4.29 6.02
CA CYS A 85 -2.89 -4.27 5.30
C CYS A 85 -4.04 -4.50 6.29
N LYS A 86 -5.14 -3.75 6.12
CA LYS A 86 -6.40 -3.94 6.84
C LYS A 86 -7.52 -4.07 5.80
N LEU A 87 -8.30 -5.14 5.92
CA LEU A 87 -9.57 -5.28 5.20
C LEU A 87 -10.68 -4.69 6.06
N VAL A 88 -11.44 -3.77 5.50
CA VAL A 88 -12.64 -3.20 6.10
C VAL A 88 -13.84 -3.81 5.36
N LEU A 89 -14.68 -4.51 6.13
CA LEU A 89 -15.92 -5.10 5.68
C LEU A 89 -17.03 -4.23 6.27
N ASP A 90 -17.86 -3.65 5.41
CA ASP A 90 -19.04 -2.88 5.80
C ASP A 90 -20.23 -3.84 6.06
#